data_AF-A0A942FPT8-F1
#
_entry.id   AF-A0A942FPT8-F1
#
_cell.length_a   1.000
_cell.length_b   1.000
_cell.length_c   1.000
_cell.angle_alpha   90.00
_cell.angle_beta   90.00
_cell.angle_gamma   90.00
#
_symmetry.space_group_name_H-M   'P 1'
#
loop_
_entity.id
_entity.type
_entity.pdbx_description
1 polymer ?
#
loop_
_entity_poly.entity_id
_entity_poly.type
_entity_poly.pdbx_seq_one_letter_code
_entity_poly.pdbx_strand_id
1 'polypeptide(L)' 'MPVVFQIEGWRFHFYSWEGHPREPMHVHVAKAGADAKLWLWPEVHFAYNRGLSPREQRRVLQLVVEHRNEIEEAWNEFFA' A
#
# COMPACT_ATOMS: atom_id res chain seq x y z
N MET A 1 9.26 -8.52 -4.57
CA MET A 1 8.13 -8.10 -3.71
C MET A 1 8.60 -8.04 -2.27
N PRO A 2 9.27 -6.95 -1.86
CA PRO A 2 9.41 -6.62 -0.44
C PRO A 2 8.02 -6.44 0.19
N VAL A 3 7.80 -7.14 1.29
CA VAL A 3 6.63 -6.95 2.15
C VAL A 3 7.05 -5.95 3.22
N VAL A 4 6.27 -4.89 3.40
CA VAL A 4 6.50 -3.89 4.46
C VAL A 4 6.04 -4.50 5.77
N PHE A 5 4.75 -4.85 5.86
CA PHE A 5 4.17 -5.52 7.02
C PHE A 5 2.91 -6.31 6.62
N GLN A 6 2.44 -7.13 7.56
CA GLN A 6 1.20 -7.89 7.43
C GLN A 6 0.34 -7.75 8.69
N ILE A 7 -0.89 -7.25 8.54
CA ILE A 7 -1.81 -6.96 9.65
C ILE A 7 -3.21 -7.43 9.26
N GLU A 8 -3.93 -8.12 10.17
CA GLU A 8 -5.31 -8.58 9.95
C GLU A 8 -5.53 -9.43 8.68
N GLY A 9 -4.48 -10.12 8.23
CA GLY A 9 -4.47 -10.90 6.99
C GLY A 9 -4.30 -10.07 5.70
N TRP A 10 -4.11 -8.76 5.82
CA TRP A 10 -3.71 -7.87 4.74
C TRP A 10 -2.19 -7.83 4.63
N ARG A 11 -1.68 -8.00 3.42
CA ARG A 11 -0.27 -7.87 3.10
C ARG A 11 -0.01 -6.53 2.41
N PHE A 12 0.83 -5.71 3.03
CA PHE A 12 1.26 -4.41 2.51
C PHE A 12 2.63 -4.55 1.87
N HIS A 13 2.75 -4.20 0.59
CA HIS A 13 3.95 -4.47 -0.21
C HIS A 13 4.10 -3.48 -1.35
N PHE A 14 5.30 -3.42 -1.93
CA PHE A 14 5.55 -2.78 -3.23
C PHE A 14 6.19 -3.79 -4.18
N TYR A 15 6.05 -3.54 -5.47
CA TYR A 15 6.71 -4.31 -6.50
C TYR A 15 8.17 -3.87 -6.62
N SER A 16 9.05 -4.79 -6.98
CA SER A 16 10.46 -4.43 -7.18
C SER A 16 10.67 -3.63 -8.47
N TRP A 17 9.67 -3.59 -9.34
CA TRP A 17 9.65 -2.85 -10.60
C TRP A 17 8.39 -1.99 -10.64
N GLU A 18 8.50 -0.74 -10.17
CA GLU A 18 7.42 0.25 -10.09
C GLU A 18 7.34 1.14 -11.35
N GLY A 19 7.64 0.55 -12.52
CA GLY A 19 7.61 1.22 -13.82
C GLY A 19 8.79 2.15 -14.14
N HIS A 20 8.79 2.68 -15.38
CA HIS A 20 9.72 3.71 -15.87
C HIS A 20 8.94 4.76 -16.69
N PRO A 21 8.82 6.02 -16.22
CA PRO A 21 9.34 6.55 -14.96
C PRO A 21 8.70 5.90 -13.72
N ARG A 22 9.44 5.86 -12.61
CA ARG A 22 8.97 5.29 -11.34
C ARG A 22 7.72 6.04 -10.87
N GLU A 23 6.71 5.30 -10.48
CA GLU A 23 5.50 5.89 -9.93
C GLU A 23 5.75 6.60 -8.57
N PRO A 24 4.88 7.56 -8.18
CA PRO A 24 4.91 8.15 -6.85
C PRO A 24 4.82 7.10 -5.74
N MET A 25 5.18 7.48 -4.51
CA MET A 25 5.16 6.57 -3.37
C MET A 25 3.74 6.01 -3.11
N HIS A 26 3.66 4.69 -3.06
CA HIS A 26 2.41 3.96 -2.90
C HIS A 26 2.62 2.61 -2.23
N VAL A 27 1.51 2.00 -1.82
CA VAL A 27 1.50 0.66 -1.24
C VAL A 27 0.40 -0.19 -1.89
N HIS A 28 0.74 -1.44 -2.20
CA HIS A 28 -0.21 -2.47 -2.59
C HIS A 28 -0.70 -3.23 -1.35
N VAL A 29 -2.00 -3.46 -1.29
CA VAL A 29 -2.69 -4.15 -0.20
C VAL A 29 -3.42 -5.35 -0.77
N ALA A 30 -3.00 -6.55 -0.36
CA ALA A 30 -3.59 -7.80 -0.85
C ALA A 30 -4.09 -8.68 0.30
N LYS A 31 -5.22 -9.36 0.07
CA LYS A 31 -5.76 -10.45 0.90
C LYS A 31 -6.45 -11.45 -0.03
N ALA A 32 -6.72 -12.67 0.44
CA ALA A 32 -7.38 -13.69 -0.36
C ALA A 32 -8.63 -13.14 -1.09
N GLY A 33 -8.54 -13.01 -2.43
CA GLY A 33 -9.62 -12.50 -3.28
C GLY A 33 -9.74 -10.97 -3.38
N ALA A 34 -8.86 -10.19 -2.76
CA ALA A 34 -8.87 -8.73 -2.80
C ALA A 34 -7.47 -8.14 -3.04
N ASP A 35 -7.41 -7.10 -3.88
CA ASP A 35 -6.20 -6.34 -4.17
C ASP A 35 -6.54 -4.86 -4.30
N ALA A 36 -5.73 -4.01 -3.69
CA ALA A 36 -5.89 -2.57 -3.75
C ALA A 36 -4.53 -1.89 -3.80
N LYS A 37 -4.54 -0.64 -4.25
CA LYS A 37 -3.36 0.23 -4.24
C LYS A 37 -3.75 1.57 -3.65
N LEU A 38 -2.88 2.11 -2.80
CA LEU A 38 -3.05 3.42 -2.20
C LEU A 38 -1.83 4.29 -2.50
N TRP A 39 -2.07 5.51 -2.98
CA TRP A 39 -1.05 6.55 -3.02
C TRP A 39 -0.84 7.12 -1.62
N LEU A 40 0.40 7.49 -1.29
CA LEU A 40 0.73 8.12 -0.01
C LEU A 40 0.88 9.65 -0.11
N TRP A 41 0.99 10.20 -1.33
CA TRP A 41 1.20 11.62 -1.58
C TRP A 41 0.23 12.16 -2.63
N PRO A 42 -0.34 13.38 -2.45
CA PRO A 42 -0.21 14.28 -1.29
C PRO A 42 -0.97 13.83 -0.03
N GLU A 43 -1.97 12.98 -0.20
CA GLU A 43 -2.76 12.37 0.87
C GLU A 43 -3.00 10.88 0.60
N VAL A 44 -3.29 10.11 1.65
CA VAL A 44 -3.55 8.67 1.52
C VAL A 44 -4.91 8.46 0.87
N HIS A 45 -4.91 7.90 -0.34
CA HIS A 45 -6.15 7.58 -1.05
C HIS A 45 -5.97 6.36 -1.96
N PHE A 46 -7.09 5.69 -2.26
CA PHE A 46 -7.08 4.55 -3.16
C PHE A 46 -6.81 4.99 -4.61
N ALA A 47 -5.78 4.43 -5.22
CA ALA A 47 -5.57 4.46 -6.66
C ALA A 47 -6.55 3.51 -7.37
N TYR A 48 -6.72 2.32 -6.80
CA TYR A 48 -7.74 1.37 -7.19
C TYR A 48 -8.07 0.45 -6.00
N ASN A 49 -9.25 -0.16 -6.07
CA ASN A 49 -9.68 -1.21 -5.16
C ASN A 49 -10.41 -2.30 -5.94
N ARG A 50 -9.97 -3.54 -5.80
CA ARG A 50 -10.60 -4.74 -6.36
C ARG A 50 -10.92 -5.69 -5.21
N GLY A 51 -12.17 -5.71 -4.78
CA GLY A 51 -12.68 -6.71 -3.84
C GLY A 51 -12.77 -6.28 -2.37
N LEU A 52 -12.26 -5.11 -1.97
CA LEU A 52 -12.47 -4.61 -0.61
C LEU A 52 -13.88 -4.03 -0.45
N SER A 53 -14.61 -4.52 0.54
CA SER A 53 -15.87 -3.91 0.98
C SER A 53 -15.66 -2.49 1.54
N PRO A 54 -16.69 -1.62 1.61
CA PRO A 54 -16.54 -0.28 2.19
C PRO A 54 -16.00 -0.27 3.63
N ARG A 55 -16.28 -1.32 4.41
CA ARG A 55 -15.74 -1.48 5.77
C ARG A 55 -14.23 -1.75 5.73
N GLU A 56 -13.80 -2.65 4.85
CA GLU A 56 -12.38 -2.98 4.69
C GLU A 56 -11.60 -1.81 4.10
N GLN A 57 -12.17 -1.08 3.15
CA GLN A 57 -11.55 0.14 2.60
C GLN A 57 -11.21 1.14 3.71
N ARG A 58 -12.16 1.41 4.63
CA ARG A 58 -11.92 2.28 5.78
C ARG A 58 -10.82 1.74 6.70
N ARG A 59 -10.82 0.44 6.97
CA ARG A 59 -9.81 -0.16 7.83
C ARG A 59 -8.42 -0.13 7.21
N VAL A 60 -8.32 -0.46 5.92
CA VAL A 60 -7.06 -0.39 5.17
C VAL A 60 -6.55 1.04 5.12
N LEU A 61 -7.42 2.02 4.86
CA LEU A 61 -7.01 3.43 4.86
C LEU A 61 -6.48 3.87 6.22
N GLN A 62 -7.13 3.48 7.32
CA GLN A 62 -6.63 3.73 8.67
C GLN A 62 -5.26 3.08 8.90
N LEU A 63 -5.08 1.81 8.54
CA LEU A 63 -3.81 1.11 8.69
C LEU A 63 -2.68 1.78 7.90
N VAL A 64 -2.94 2.22 6.66
CA VAL A 64 -1.93 2.93 5.84
C VAL A 64 -1.57 4.28 6.45
N VAL A 65 -2.54 5.00 7.04
CA VAL A 65 -2.27 6.26 7.73
C VAL A 65 -1.49 6.03 9.03
N GLU A 66 -1.89 5.04 9.83
CA GLU A 66 -1.22 4.65 11.09
C GLU A 66 0.23 4.23 10.87
N HIS A 67 0.49 3.47 9.80
CA HIS A 67 1.82 2.96 9.45
C HIS A 67 2.50 3.74 8.32
N ARG A 68 2.09 5.00 8.09
CA ARG A 68 2.62 5.81 6.99
C ARG A 68 4.14 5.87 7.02
N ASN A 69 4.74 6.25 8.15
CA ASN A 69 6.19 6.40 8.28
C ASN A 69 6.95 5.10 7.93
N GLU A 70 6.45 3.94 8.37
CA GLU A 70 7.07 2.63 8.08
C GLU A 70 7.05 2.32 6.57
N ILE A 71 5.97 2.68 5.88
CA ILE A 71 5.88 2.54 4.42
C ILE A 71 6.83 3.50 3.72
N GLU A 72 6.92 4.76 4.18
CA GLU A 72 7.81 5.77 3.60
C GLU A 72 9.29 5.38 3.78
N GLU A 73 9.68 4.91 4.97
CA GLU A 73 11.03 4.42 5.25
C GLU A 73 11.37 3.22 4.36
N ALA A 74 10.51 2.20 4.32
CA ALA A 74 10.75 1.02 3.49
C ALA A 74 10.81 1.34 1.99
N TRP A 75 9.99 2.28 1.52
CA TRP A 75 10.04 2.76 0.13
C TRP A 75 11.38 3.43 -0.17
N ASN A 76 11.81 4.35 0.70
CA ASN A 76 13.08 5.07 0.53
C ASN A 76 14.27 4.11 0.61
N GLU A 77 14.29 3.16 1.55
CA GLU A 77 15.37 2.16 1.65
C GLU A 77 15.47 1.28 0.39
N PHE A 78 14.34 0.94 -0.23
CA PHE A 78 14.33 0.06 -1.40
C PHE A 78 14.63 0.79 -2.72
N PHE A 79 14.23 2.06 -2.85
CA PHE A 79 14.30 2.82 -4.10
C PHE A 79 15.30 3.98 -4.13
N ALA A 80 16.02 4.22 -3.03
CA ALA A 80 17.14 5.16 -2.95
C ALA A 80 18.27 4.84 -3.94
#